data_AF-A0A448MN33-F1
#
_entry.id   AF-A0A448MN33-F1
#
_cell.length_a   1.000
_cell.length_b   1.000
_cell.length_c   1.000
_cell.angle_alpha   90.00
_cell.angle_beta   90.00
_cell.angle_gamma   90.00
#
_symmetry.space_group_name_H-M   'P 1'
#
loop_
_entity.id
_entity.type
_entity.pdbx_description
1 polymer ?
#
loop_
_entity_poly.entity_id
_entity_poly.type
_entity_poly.pdbx_seq_one_letter_code
_entity_poly.pdbx_strand_id
1 'polypeptide(L)'
;MLNPNGTTNYLNKVLTNNKVNVAEERYWEVQVPLQRASRRYGVQQEYILALWGMESSFGHYQGSYDVLSALATLAFNGRREALFGKEFINAMKMLDRDHIQRARMLGSWAGAMGQTQFMPSAFLNYAADGNGDGVKDIWTNQFDAFASIANYLHTVGWDDKLPWGIEVTLNQPFDLSLSGIEKNKARSLRDWQAQGVMPLSFSAQEQAKLTALSHADLWLVRPDKQVGRAFLVSNNFRTILDWNKSNYFAVSIGMFADQIKERVGL
;
A
#
# COMPACT_ATOMS: atom_id res chain seq x y z
N MET A 1 11.30 -22.22 -16.21
CA MET A 1 12.31 -21.79 -15.22
C MET A 1 11.67 -20.79 -14.27
N LEU A 2 11.83 -20.95 -12.95
CA LEU A 2 11.36 -19.97 -11.96
C LEU A 2 12.14 -18.67 -12.15
N ASN A 3 11.46 -17.55 -12.38
CA ASN A 3 12.08 -16.23 -12.48
C ASN A 3 12.71 -15.87 -11.11
N PRO A 4 14.05 -15.78 -10.97
CA PRO A 4 14.68 -15.53 -9.68
C PRO A 4 14.34 -14.15 -9.10
N ASN A 5 13.89 -13.23 -9.95
CA ASN A 5 13.42 -11.89 -9.59
C ASN A 5 11.90 -11.75 -9.73
N GLY A 6 11.18 -12.87 -9.80
CA GLY A 6 9.74 -12.88 -9.98
C GLY A 6 8.95 -12.66 -8.70
N THR A 7 7.66 -12.47 -8.87
CA THR A 7 6.66 -12.18 -7.84
C THR A 7 6.78 -13.15 -6.65
N THR A 8 6.90 -14.44 -6.92
CA THR A 8 7.03 -15.48 -5.87
C THR A 8 8.24 -15.24 -4.98
N ASN A 9 9.41 -14.94 -5.56
CA ASN A 9 10.62 -14.72 -4.77
C ASN A 9 10.57 -13.41 -4.00
N TYR A 10 9.96 -12.37 -4.57
CA TYR A 10 9.72 -11.13 -3.83
C TYR A 10 8.83 -11.38 -2.61
N LEU A 11 7.71 -12.07 -2.80
CA LEU A 11 6.77 -12.39 -1.72
C LEU A 11 7.39 -13.27 -0.64
N ASN A 12 8.19 -14.27 -1.00
CA ASN A 12 8.91 -15.10 -0.01
C ASN A 12 9.88 -14.29 0.86
N LYS A 13 10.42 -13.17 0.36
CA LYS A 13 11.31 -12.29 1.12
C LYS A 13 10.54 -11.34 2.04
N VAL A 14 9.42 -10.80 1.57
CA VAL A 14 8.70 -9.74 2.29
C VAL A 14 7.55 -10.25 3.15
N LEU A 15 6.90 -11.37 2.79
CA LEU A 15 5.78 -11.98 3.51
C LEU A 15 6.20 -13.25 4.23
N THR A 16 7.09 -13.10 5.21
CA THR A 16 7.53 -14.23 6.05
C THR A 16 6.48 -14.52 7.13
N ASN A 17 6.39 -15.78 7.57
CA ASN A 17 5.53 -16.15 8.71
C ASN A 17 5.82 -15.29 9.95
N ASN A 18 7.09 -14.95 10.18
CA ASN A 18 7.46 -14.06 11.28
C ASN A 18 6.81 -12.67 11.14
N LYS A 19 6.80 -12.08 9.94
CA LYS A 19 6.14 -10.78 9.72
C LYS A 19 4.64 -10.85 9.99
N VAL A 20 3.99 -11.96 9.64
CA VAL A 20 2.57 -12.21 9.90
C VAL A 20 2.28 -12.35 11.38
N ASN A 21 3.10 -13.11 12.11
CA ASN A 21 2.97 -13.25 13.56
C ASN A 21 3.13 -11.89 14.27
N VAL A 22 4.12 -11.09 13.86
CA VAL A 22 4.28 -9.73 14.40
C VAL A 22 3.06 -8.85 14.05
N ALA A 23 2.48 -9.01 12.87
CA ALA A 23 1.27 -8.25 12.50
C ALA A 23 0.10 -8.57 13.42
N GLU A 24 -0.10 -9.85 13.75
CA GLU A 24 -1.13 -10.32 14.69
C GLU A 24 -0.90 -9.73 16.08
N GLU A 25 0.33 -9.81 16.61
CA GLU A 25 0.68 -9.20 17.91
C GLU A 25 0.40 -7.69 17.91
N ARG A 26 0.90 -6.98 16.89
CA ARG A 26 0.74 -5.52 16.76
C ARG A 26 -0.72 -5.11 16.61
N TYR A 27 -1.53 -5.88 15.89
CA TYR A 27 -2.96 -5.60 15.72
C TYR A 27 -3.66 -5.44 17.08
N TRP A 28 -3.38 -6.32 18.04
CA TRP A 28 -3.98 -6.26 19.37
C TRP A 28 -3.45 -5.09 20.21
N GLU A 29 -2.18 -4.72 20.06
CA GLU A 29 -1.61 -3.56 20.76
C GLU A 29 -2.19 -2.22 20.26
N VAL A 30 -2.44 -2.11 18.96
CA VAL A 30 -2.80 -0.84 18.30
C VAL A 30 -4.25 -0.77 17.87
N GLN A 31 -5.09 -1.64 18.43
CA GLN A 31 -6.47 -1.82 18.00
C GLN A 31 -7.28 -0.51 18.03
N VAL A 32 -7.12 0.30 19.08
CA VAL A 32 -7.86 1.57 19.26
C VAL A 32 -7.54 2.59 18.16
N PRO A 33 -6.27 3.01 17.93
CA PRO A 33 -5.97 3.93 16.84
C PRO A 33 -6.34 3.36 15.47
N LEU A 34 -6.16 2.05 15.27
CA LEU A 34 -6.45 1.39 13.99
C LEU A 34 -7.94 1.41 13.66
N GLN A 35 -8.80 1.03 14.60
CA GLN A 35 -10.25 1.07 14.44
C GLN A 35 -10.76 2.49 14.24
N ARG A 36 -10.21 3.47 14.96
CA ARG A 36 -10.60 4.89 14.81
C ARG A 36 -10.31 5.39 13.40
N ALA A 37 -9.10 5.12 12.88
CA ALA A 37 -8.74 5.49 11.51
C ALA A 37 -9.60 4.77 10.48
N SER A 38 -9.77 3.45 10.62
CA SER A 38 -10.59 2.61 9.73
C SER A 38 -12.01 3.14 9.60
N ARG A 39 -12.69 3.39 10.72
CA ARG A 39 -14.06 3.92 10.75
C ARG A 39 -14.17 5.32 10.18
N ARG A 40 -13.19 6.19 10.47
CA ARG A 40 -13.21 7.60 10.03
C ARG A 40 -13.09 7.72 8.51
N TYR A 41 -12.28 6.88 7.87
CA TYR A 41 -11.93 7.03 6.46
C TYR A 41 -12.50 5.93 5.56
N GLY A 42 -13.21 4.93 6.10
CA GLY A 42 -13.74 3.83 5.29
C GLY A 42 -12.61 3.04 4.62
N VAL A 43 -11.64 2.60 5.42
CA VAL A 43 -10.53 1.74 4.95
C VAL A 43 -10.44 0.55 5.90
N GLN A 44 -10.42 -0.66 5.36
CA GLN A 44 -10.39 -1.85 6.20
C GLN A 44 -9.06 -1.96 6.96
N GLN A 45 -9.13 -2.43 8.21
CA GLN A 45 -8.04 -2.37 9.18
C GLN A 45 -6.79 -3.13 8.70
N GLU A 46 -7.00 -4.26 8.04
CA GLU A 46 -5.95 -5.12 7.51
C GLU A 46 -5.05 -4.39 6.49
N TYR A 47 -5.58 -3.45 5.71
CA TYR A 47 -4.79 -2.69 4.73
C TYR A 47 -3.97 -1.58 5.38
N ILE A 48 -4.54 -0.90 6.38
CA ILE A 48 -3.80 0.12 7.16
C ILE A 48 -2.62 -0.56 7.87
N LEU A 49 -2.88 -1.70 8.51
CA LEU A 49 -1.86 -2.47 9.22
C LEU A 49 -0.81 -3.06 8.26
N ALA A 50 -1.23 -3.57 7.10
CA ALA A 50 -0.32 -4.10 6.08
C ALA A 50 0.64 -3.02 5.55
N LEU A 51 0.14 -1.82 5.25
CA LEU A 51 0.98 -0.69 4.83
C LEU A 51 1.97 -0.31 5.93
N TRP A 52 1.51 -0.17 7.17
CA TRP A 52 2.40 0.14 8.30
C TRP A 52 3.51 -0.91 8.50
N GLY A 53 3.17 -2.20 8.42
CA GLY A 53 4.12 -3.30 8.54
C GLY A 53 5.10 -3.45 7.37
N MET A 54 4.69 -3.05 6.16
CA MET A 54 5.53 -3.10 4.97
C MET A 54 6.43 -1.87 4.82
N GLU A 55 5.95 -0.69 5.18
CA GLU A 55 6.69 0.56 5.04
C GLU A 55 7.74 0.76 6.13
N SER A 56 7.38 0.49 7.39
CA SER A 56 8.26 0.83 8.52
C SER A 56 8.47 -0.31 9.49
N SER A 57 8.09 -1.54 9.13
CA SER A 57 8.11 -2.69 10.04
C SER A 57 7.41 -2.36 11.37
N PHE A 58 6.20 -1.82 11.26
CA PHE A 58 5.38 -1.42 12.40
C PHE A 58 6.03 -0.29 13.22
N GLY A 59 6.57 0.72 12.52
CA GLY A 59 7.22 1.88 13.13
C GLY A 59 8.65 1.64 13.64
N HIS A 60 9.20 0.44 13.53
CA HIS A 60 10.56 0.15 13.98
C HIS A 60 11.64 0.70 13.03
N TYR A 61 11.44 0.60 11.72
CA TYR A 61 12.36 1.06 10.68
C TYR A 61 11.79 2.26 9.92
N GLN A 62 11.97 3.46 10.47
CA GLN A 62 11.49 4.71 9.85
C GLN A 62 12.58 5.43 9.02
N GLY A 63 13.84 4.99 9.18
CA GLY A 63 15.03 5.68 8.70
C GLY A 63 15.58 6.68 9.72
N SER A 64 16.85 7.04 9.56
CA SER A 64 17.61 7.86 10.51
C SER A 64 18.28 9.07 9.86
N TYR A 65 17.99 9.34 8.58
CA TYR A 65 18.56 10.48 7.86
C TYR A 65 17.76 11.76 8.15
N ASP A 66 18.44 12.90 8.29
CA ASP A 66 17.82 14.23 8.22
C ASP A 66 17.20 14.41 6.82
N VAL A 67 15.88 14.57 6.77
CA VAL A 67 15.12 14.55 5.50
C VAL A 67 15.57 15.67 4.56
N LEU A 68 15.84 16.86 5.09
CA LEU A 68 16.35 17.97 4.27
C LEU A 68 17.71 17.64 3.65
N SER A 69 18.63 17.06 4.42
CA SER A 69 19.95 16.66 3.93
C SER A 69 19.85 15.57 2.86
N ALA A 70 19.00 14.56 3.06
CA ALA A 70 18.75 13.50 2.10
C ALA A 70 18.21 14.07 0.77
N LEU A 71 17.17 14.90 0.84
CA LEU A 71 16.53 15.50 -0.34
C LEU A 71 17.46 16.49 -1.05
N ALA A 72 18.21 17.33 -0.32
CA ALA A 72 19.19 18.23 -0.92
C ALA A 72 20.31 17.45 -1.65
N THR A 73 20.80 16.37 -1.05
CA THR A 73 21.82 15.51 -1.65
C THR A 73 21.31 14.88 -2.95
N LEU A 74 20.08 14.38 -2.95
CA LEU A 74 19.48 13.74 -4.13
C LEU A 74 19.09 14.73 -5.22
N ALA A 75 18.69 15.94 -4.85
CA ALA A 75 18.50 17.04 -5.80
C ALA A 75 19.83 17.39 -6.46
N PHE A 76 20.89 17.58 -5.67
CA PHE A 76 22.24 17.88 -6.17
C PHE A 76 22.83 16.78 -7.05
N ASN A 77 22.55 15.50 -6.77
CA ASN A 77 23.03 14.37 -7.58
C ASN A 77 22.49 14.38 -9.02
N GLY A 78 21.40 15.11 -9.31
CA GLY A 78 20.93 15.40 -10.68
C GLY A 78 20.01 14.35 -11.31
N ARG A 79 20.08 13.06 -10.92
CA ARG A 79 19.32 11.98 -11.61
C ARG A 79 17.79 12.17 -11.62
N ARG A 80 17.23 12.74 -10.55
CA ARG A 80 15.80 13.09 -10.42
C ARG A 80 15.64 14.47 -9.76
N GLU A 81 16.48 15.41 -10.16
CA GLU A 81 16.59 16.74 -9.56
C GLU A 81 15.23 17.41 -9.35
N ALA A 82 14.41 17.51 -10.41
CA ALA A 82 13.11 18.19 -10.35
C ALA A 82 12.16 17.58 -9.29
N LEU A 83 12.20 16.26 -9.10
CA LEU A 83 11.40 15.59 -8.07
C LEU A 83 11.91 15.96 -6.68
N PHE A 84 13.20 15.72 -6.43
CA PHE A 84 13.75 15.89 -5.08
C PHE A 84 13.85 17.36 -4.66
N GLY A 85 14.06 18.29 -5.61
CA GLY A 85 13.97 19.72 -5.37
C GLY A 85 12.55 20.14 -4.95
N LYS A 86 11.51 19.60 -5.59
CA LYS A 86 10.11 19.83 -5.18
C LYS A 86 9.84 19.30 -3.77
N GLU A 87 10.30 18.09 -3.47
CA GLU A 87 10.14 17.50 -2.13
C GLU A 87 10.93 18.25 -1.06
N PHE A 88 12.13 18.74 -1.37
CA PHE A 88 12.90 19.61 -0.48
C PHE A 88 12.13 20.89 -0.12
N ILE A 89 11.54 21.56 -1.12
CA ILE A 89 10.70 22.75 -0.90
C ILE A 89 9.48 22.41 -0.04
N ASN A 90 8.85 21.26 -0.27
CA ASN A 90 7.72 20.81 0.56
C ASN A 90 8.15 20.52 2.00
N ALA A 91 9.33 19.92 2.21
CA ALA A 91 9.88 19.72 3.55
C ALA A 91 10.12 21.05 4.27
N MET A 92 10.65 22.05 3.58
CA MET A 92 10.80 23.41 4.13
C MET A 92 9.46 24.03 4.51
N LYS A 93 8.41 23.85 3.70
CA LYS A 93 7.05 24.30 4.04
C LYS A 93 6.48 23.59 5.27
N MET A 94 6.85 22.34 5.52
CA MET A 94 6.43 21.64 6.73
C MET A 94 7.03 22.28 7.99
N LEU A 95 8.30 22.66 7.93
CA LEU A 95 8.96 23.37 9.04
C LEU A 95 8.37 24.76 9.25
N ASP A 96 8.10 25.50 8.17
CA ASP A 96 7.51 26.84 8.22
C ASP A 96 6.10 26.85 8.85
N ARG A 97 5.33 25.78 8.64
CA ARG A 97 3.99 25.59 9.23
C ARG A 97 4.01 24.98 10.64
N ASP A 98 5.18 24.85 11.23
CA ASP A 98 5.42 24.25 12.54
C ASP A 98 4.78 22.86 12.71
N HIS A 99 4.74 22.08 11.61
CA HIS A 99 4.24 20.69 11.68
C HIS A 99 5.21 19.78 12.42
N ILE A 100 6.51 20.07 12.36
CA ILE A 100 7.57 19.32 13.03
C ILE A 100 8.84 20.17 13.17
N GLN A 101 9.59 19.93 14.23
CA GLN A 101 10.95 20.47 14.37
C GLN A 101 11.94 19.69 13.51
N ARG A 102 12.87 20.38 12.85
CA ARG A 102 13.87 19.74 11.97
C ARG A 102 14.59 18.57 12.62
N ALA A 103 14.99 18.69 13.89
CA ALA A 103 15.71 17.63 14.62
C ALA A 103 14.93 16.31 14.72
N ARG A 104 13.60 16.33 14.55
CA ARG A 104 12.72 15.15 14.55
C ARG A 104 12.28 14.73 13.16
N MET A 105 12.58 15.52 12.13
CA MET A 105 12.19 15.26 10.74
C MET A 105 13.12 14.23 10.09
N LEU A 106 13.01 12.99 10.58
CA LEU A 106 13.83 11.85 10.15
C LEU A 106 13.10 11.00 9.11
N GLY A 107 13.88 10.33 8.27
CA GLY A 107 13.35 9.47 7.24
C GLY A 107 14.38 8.55 6.61
N SER A 108 13.95 7.85 5.57
CA SER A 108 14.82 7.04 4.73
C SER A 108 15.83 7.89 3.97
N TRP A 109 16.83 7.23 3.38
CA TRP A 109 17.83 7.86 2.52
C TRP A 109 17.20 8.62 1.32
N ALA A 110 15.95 8.29 0.95
CA ALA A 110 15.22 8.92 -0.13
C ALA A 110 14.29 10.06 0.33
N GLY A 111 14.23 10.36 1.63
CA GLY A 111 13.37 11.40 2.20
C GLY A 111 11.94 10.96 2.51
N ALA A 112 11.64 9.66 2.49
CA ALA A 112 10.37 9.11 2.97
C ALA A 112 10.36 9.08 4.50
N MET A 113 9.30 9.59 5.14
CA MET A 113 9.33 10.02 6.53
C MET A 113 8.48 9.15 7.45
N GLY A 114 8.96 8.96 8.68
CA GLY A 114 8.17 8.42 9.78
C GLY A 114 7.66 6.99 9.56
N GLN A 115 6.60 6.64 10.28
CA GLN A 115 5.97 5.33 10.21
C GLN A 115 5.23 5.07 8.89
N THR A 116 4.80 6.15 8.22
CA THR A 116 4.04 6.09 6.97
C THR A 116 4.93 6.08 5.74
N GLN A 117 6.23 6.40 5.88
CA GLN A 117 7.14 6.62 4.75
C GLN A 117 6.59 7.62 3.72
N PHE A 118 5.83 8.62 4.18
CA PHE A 118 5.38 9.69 3.31
C PHE A 118 6.54 10.55 2.84
N MET A 119 6.54 10.87 1.54
CA MET A 119 7.30 12.01 1.04
C MET A 119 6.69 13.31 1.58
N PRO A 120 7.46 14.42 1.69
CA PRO A 120 6.95 15.70 2.17
C PRO A 120 5.67 16.19 1.47
N SER A 121 5.53 15.99 0.16
CA SER A 121 4.30 16.31 -0.57
C SER A 121 3.10 15.49 -0.09
N ALA A 122 3.28 14.19 0.15
CA ALA A 122 2.24 13.32 0.68
C ALA A 122 1.85 13.73 2.10
N PHE A 123 2.81 14.11 2.94
CA PHE A 123 2.51 14.66 4.26
C PHE A 123 1.62 15.90 4.17
N LEU A 124 2.01 16.88 3.35
CA LEU A 124 1.25 18.14 3.24
C LEU A 124 -0.19 17.93 2.75
N ASN A 125 -0.42 16.92 1.90
CA ASN A 125 -1.73 16.65 1.32
C ASN A 125 -2.60 15.70 2.17
N TYR A 126 -1.98 14.74 2.84
CA TYR A 126 -2.70 13.59 3.40
C TYR A 126 -2.45 13.34 4.89
N ALA A 127 -1.43 13.94 5.50
CA ALA A 127 -1.23 13.75 6.94
C ALA A 127 -2.45 14.27 7.72
N ALA A 128 -2.89 13.47 8.68
CA ALA A 128 -4.09 13.71 9.45
C ALA A 128 -3.82 13.59 10.95
N ASP A 129 -4.45 14.49 11.71
CA ASP A 129 -4.49 14.45 13.17
C ASP A 129 -5.56 13.41 13.58
N GLY A 130 -5.07 12.29 14.10
CA GLY A 130 -5.87 11.13 14.43
C GLY A 130 -6.40 11.14 15.86
N ASN A 131 -5.69 11.78 16.79
CA ASN A 131 -6.08 11.86 18.20
C ASN A 131 -6.87 13.15 18.54
N GLY A 132 -6.68 14.22 17.76
CA GLY A 132 -7.32 15.53 17.92
C GLY A 132 -6.48 16.54 18.71
N ASP A 133 -5.17 16.36 18.82
CA ASP A 133 -4.29 17.25 19.59
C ASP A 133 -3.73 18.45 18.78
N GLY A 134 -4.09 18.54 17.50
CA GLY A 134 -3.65 19.58 16.58
C GLY A 134 -2.32 19.27 15.87
N VAL A 135 -1.65 18.17 16.22
CA VAL A 135 -0.38 17.73 15.64
C VAL A 135 -0.61 16.54 14.72
N LYS A 136 0.26 16.39 13.70
CA LYS A 136 0.22 15.28 12.74
C LYS A 136 1.51 14.49 12.84
N ASP A 137 1.74 13.86 13.98
CA ASP A 137 2.99 13.17 14.27
C ASP A 137 3.01 11.76 13.68
N ILE A 138 3.36 11.67 12.39
CA ILE A 138 3.52 10.39 11.70
C ILE A 138 4.77 9.60 12.14
N TRP A 139 5.59 10.11 13.08
CA TRP A 139 6.82 9.45 13.55
C TRP A 139 6.58 8.66 14.83
N THR A 140 5.90 9.24 15.83
CA THR A 140 5.73 8.59 17.14
C THR A 140 4.28 8.31 17.51
N ASN A 141 3.30 8.92 16.84
CA ASN A 141 1.89 8.75 17.15
C ASN A 141 1.17 7.82 16.15
N GLN A 142 0.72 6.67 16.64
CA GLN A 142 -0.03 5.69 15.83
C GLN A 142 -1.41 6.18 15.41
N PHE A 143 -2.07 7.04 16.19
CA PHE A 143 -3.33 7.65 15.77
C PHE A 143 -3.13 8.46 14.49
N ASP A 144 -2.07 9.26 14.43
CA ASP A 144 -1.77 10.12 13.29
C ASP A 144 -1.23 9.32 12.11
N ALA A 145 -0.34 8.35 12.36
CA ALA A 145 0.16 7.47 11.31
C ALA A 145 -0.98 6.72 10.62
N PHE A 146 -1.91 6.12 11.38
CA PHE A 146 -3.02 5.35 10.81
C PHE A 146 -4.08 6.24 10.19
N ALA A 147 -4.40 7.38 10.81
CA ALA A 147 -5.28 8.37 10.21
C ALA A 147 -4.70 8.87 8.88
N SER A 148 -3.39 9.06 8.78
CA SER A 148 -2.71 9.51 7.57
C SER A 148 -2.70 8.45 6.47
N ILE A 149 -2.41 7.19 6.80
CA ILE A 149 -2.49 6.05 5.86
C ILE A 149 -3.92 5.92 5.31
N ALA A 150 -4.90 5.92 6.21
CA ALA A 150 -6.30 5.74 5.83
C ALA A 150 -6.83 6.95 5.04
N ASN A 151 -6.48 8.17 5.42
CA ASN A 151 -6.84 9.39 4.69
C ASN A 151 -6.26 9.40 3.27
N TYR A 152 -5.01 8.97 3.10
CA TYR A 152 -4.41 8.83 1.78
C TYR A 152 -5.25 7.90 0.91
N LEU A 153 -5.48 6.65 1.36
CA LEU A 153 -6.21 5.65 0.58
C LEU A 153 -7.62 6.14 0.24
N HIS A 154 -8.34 6.66 1.24
CA HIS A 154 -9.67 7.26 1.06
C HIS A 154 -9.66 8.34 -0.03
N THR A 155 -8.73 9.29 0.07
CA THR A 155 -8.65 10.44 -0.84
C THR A 155 -8.33 10.01 -2.27
N VAL A 156 -7.50 8.99 -2.47
CA VAL A 156 -7.13 8.50 -3.82
C VAL A 156 -8.16 7.52 -4.41
N GLY A 157 -9.30 7.30 -3.73
CA GLY A 157 -10.44 6.56 -4.26
C GLY A 157 -10.55 5.11 -3.80
N TRP A 158 -10.13 4.82 -2.55
CA TRP A 158 -10.39 3.54 -1.91
C TRP A 158 -11.89 3.28 -1.75
N ASP A 159 -12.31 2.04 -1.95
CA ASP A 159 -13.69 1.57 -1.77
C ASP A 159 -13.74 0.52 -0.65
N ASP A 160 -14.43 0.81 0.44
CA ASP A 160 -14.55 -0.08 1.60
C ASP A 160 -15.33 -1.38 1.33
N LYS A 161 -16.02 -1.47 0.18
CA LYS A 161 -16.78 -2.65 -0.24
C LYS A 161 -15.97 -3.60 -1.10
N LEU A 162 -14.81 -3.17 -1.61
CA LEU A 162 -13.99 -3.95 -2.53
C LEU A 162 -12.74 -4.51 -1.84
N PRO A 163 -12.34 -5.76 -2.13
CA PRO A 163 -11.00 -6.22 -1.82
C PRO A 163 -10.01 -5.65 -2.84
N TRP A 164 -8.71 -5.79 -2.57
CA TRP A 164 -7.67 -5.44 -3.54
C TRP A 164 -7.76 -6.29 -4.82
N GLY A 165 -8.06 -7.58 -4.67
CA GLY A 165 -8.08 -8.55 -5.76
C GLY A 165 -7.97 -9.99 -5.30
N ILE A 166 -7.83 -10.90 -6.27
CA ILE A 166 -7.68 -12.34 -6.09
C ILE A 166 -6.62 -12.87 -7.05
N GLU A 167 -5.97 -13.98 -6.67
CA GLU A 167 -5.11 -14.71 -7.60
C GLU A 167 -5.93 -15.58 -8.55
N VAL A 168 -5.51 -15.64 -9.82
CA VAL A 168 -6.23 -16.32 -10.89
C VAL A 168 -5.30 -17.19 -11.74
N THR A 169 -5.87 -18.21 -12.38
CA THR A 169 -5.24 -18.98 -13.46
C THR A 169 -5.76 -18.52 -14.82
N LEU A 170 -4.94 -18.75 -15.86
CA LEU A 170 -5.30 -18.50 -17.25
C LEU A 170 -5.38 -19.85 -17.97
N ASN A 171 -6.59 -20.37 -18.16
CA ASN A 171 -6.81 -21.75 -18.60
C ASN A 171 -6.93 -21.90 -20.14
N GLN A 172 -6.73 -20.81 -20.88
CA GLN A 172 -6.71 -20.78 -22.33
C GLN A 172 -5.66 -19.78 -22.83
N PRO A 173 -5.27 -19.81 -24.13
CA PRO A 173 -4.42 -18.78 -24.70
C PRO A 173 -5.01 -17.39 -24.42
N PHE A 174 -4.20 -16.53 -23.83
CA PHE A 174 -4.62 -15.21 -23.37
C PHE A 174 -3.85 -14.13 -24.12
N ASP A 175 -4.55 -13.10 -24.61
CA ASP A 175 -3.91 -11.93 -25.20
C ASP A 175 -3.27 -11.08 -24.10
N LEU A 176 -1.94 -11.12 -24.04
CA LEU A 176 -1.17 -10.40 -23.02
C LEU A 176 -1.35 -8.87 -23.09
N SER A 177 -1.80 -8.32 -24.22
CA SER A 177 -2.09 -6.90 -24.38
C SER A 177 -3.17 -6.40 -23.42
N LEU A 178 -4.06 -7.30 -22.99
CA LEU A 178 -5.14 -7.01 -22.06
C LEU A 178 -4.69 -6.89 -20.61
N SER A 179 -3.45 -7.28 -20.29
CA SER A 179 -2.90 -7.12 -18.95
C SER A 179 -2.49 -5.67 -18.67
N GLY A 180 -2.77 -5.18 -17.47
CA GLY A 180 -2.48 -3.81 -17.05
C GLY A 180 -3.64 -3.17 -16.31
N ILE A 181 -3.40 -1.97 -15.77
CA ILE A 181 -4.34 -1.22 -14.91
C ILE A 181 -4.93 0.02 -15.61
N GLU A 182 -4.70 0.16 -16.91
CA GLU A 182 -5.24 1.25 -17.72
C GLU A 182 -6.76 1.15 -17.81
N LYS A 183 -7.46 2.30 -17.79
CA LYS A 183 -8.94 2.33 -17.72
C LYS A 183 -9.62 1.57 -18.86
N ASN A 184 -9.05 1.59 -20.07
CA ASN A 184 -9.58 0.89 -21.24
C ASN A 184 -9.39 -0.64 -21.20
N LYS A 185 -8.67 -1.17 -20.21
CA LYS A 185 -8.51 -2.62 -19.97
C LYS A 185 -9.45 -3.15 -18.88
N ALA A 186 -10.25 -2.28 -18.26
CA ALA A 186 -11.26 -2.68 -17.30
C ALA A 186 -12.31 -3.58 -17.97
N ARG A 187 -12.70 -4.66 -17.29
CA ARG A 187 -13.79 -5.55 -17.71
C ARG A 187 -14.53 -6.10 -16.49
N SER A 188 -15.75 -6.58 -16.70
CA SER A 188 -16.51 -7.26 -15.66
C SER A 188 -15.90 -8.62 -15.31
N LEU A 189 -16.20 -9.15 -14.12
CA LEU A 189 -15.79 -10.52 -13.73
C LEU A 189 -16.23 -11.57 -14.76
N ARG A 190 -17.46 -11.45 -15.27
CA ARG A 190 -18.02 -12.38 -16.26
C ARG A 190 -17.22 -12.36 -17.57
N ASP A 191 -16.81 -11.18 -18.03
CA ASP A 191 -16.01 -11.04 -19.26
C ASP A 191 -14.61 -11.64 -19.10
N TRP A 192 -14.02 -11.53 -17.90
CA TRP A 192 -12.75 -12.17 -17.61
C TRP A 192 -12.88 -13.70 -17.55
N GLN A 193 -13.93 -14.21 -16.92
CA GLN A 193 -14.20 -15.66 -16.88
C GLN A 193 -14.48 -16.24 -18.26
N ALA A 194 -15.20 -15.52 -19.12
CA ALA A 194 -15.39 -15.91 -20.53
C ALA A 194 -14.07 -15.95 -21.32
N GLN A 195 -13.05 -15.20 -20.86
CA GLN A 195 -11.69 -15.24 -21.38
C GLN A 195 -10.79 -16.26 -20.66
N GLY A 196 -11.37 -17.17 -19.86
CA GLY A 196 -10.66 -18.25 -19.20
C GLY A 196 -9.81 -17.82 -18.01
N VAL A 197 -10.06 -16.62 -17.47
CA VAL A 197 -9.51 -16.16 -16.19
C VAL A 197 -10.35 -16.76 -15.05
N MET A 198 -9.77 -17.69 -14.30
CA MET A 198 -10.46 -18.43 -13.25
C MET A 198 -9.82 -18.20 -11.89
N PRO A 199 -10.57 -18.16 -10.77
CA PRO A 199 -9.99 -18.12 -9.43
C PRO A 199 -9.01 -19.28 -9.22
N LEU A 200 -7.86 -19.01 -8.59
CA LEU A 200 -6.89 -20.05 -8.23
C LEU A 200 -7.36 -20.91 -7.04
N SER A 201 -8.09 -20.29 -6.11
CA SER A 201 -8.54 -20.89 -4.85
C SER A 201 -10.02 -20.62 -4.61
N PHE A 202 -10.67 -21.52 -3.88
CA PHE A 202 -12.09 -21.48 -3.54
C PHE A 202 -12.32 -21.50 -2.02
N SER A 203 -11.39 -20.94 -1.24
CA SER A 203 -11.60 -20.76 0.20
C SER A 203 -12.80 -19.82 0.47
N ALA A 204 -13.35 -19.86 1.67
CA ALA A 204 -14.47 -18.98 2.05
C ALA A 204 -14.12 -17.49 1.88
N GLN A 205 -12.90 -17.09 2.24
CA GLN A 205 -12.41 -15.72 2.05
C GLN A 205 -12.30 -15.34 0.56
N GLU A 206 -11.73 -16.23 -0.27
CA GLU A 206 -11.65 -15.99 -1.72
C GLU A 206 -13.03 -15.91 -2.37
N GLN A 207 -13.99 -16.74 -1.94
CA GLN A 207 -15.37 -16.69 -2.41
C GLN A 207 -16.07 -15.39 -2.02
N ALA A 208 -15.83 -14.88 -0.81
CA ALA A 208 -16.33 -13.58 -0.37
C ALA A 208 -15.74 -12.44 -1.20
N LYS A 209 -14.43 -12.47 -1.47
CA LYS A 209 -13.76 -11.51 -2.36
C LYS A 209 -14.33 -11.55 -3.77
N LEU A 210 -14.48 -12.74 -4.36
CA LEU A 210 -15.06 -12.93 -5.69
C LEU A 210 -16.49 -12.37 -5.78
N THR A 211 -17.29 -12.58 -4.73
CA THR A 211 -18.65 -12.04 -4.63
C THR A 211 -18.64 -10.50 -4.64
N ALA A 212 -17.78 -9.87 -3.83
CA ALA A 212 -17.63 -8.43 -3.82
C ALA A 212 -17.15 -7.86 -5.18
N LEU A 213 -16.24 -8.58 -5.87
CA LEU A 213 -15.72 -8.19 -7.18
C LEU A 213 -16.72 -8.36 -8.33
N SER A 214 -17.81 -9.10 -8.14
CA SER A 214 -18.78 -9.41 -9.21
C SER A 214 -19.47 -8.20 -9.82
N HIS A 215 -19.52 -7.08 -9.09
CA HIS A 215 -20.13 -5.82 -9.51
C HIS A 215 -19.12 -4.70 -9.81
N ALA A 216 -17.83 -5.02 -9.83
CA ALA A 216 -16.76 -4.05 -10.03
C ALA A 216 -16.15 -4.12 -11.43
N ASP A 217 -15.56 -3.01 -11.86
CA ASP A 217 -14.57 -3.00 -12.94
C ASP A 217 -13.28 -3.65 -12.44
N LEU A 218 -12.77 -4.62 -13.22
CA LEU A 218 -11.62 -5.41 -12.85
C LEU A 218 -10.52 -5.35 -13.91
N TRP A 219 -9.28 -5.47 -13.44
CA TRP A 219 -8.07 -5.49 -14.26
C TRP A 219 -7.29 -6.78 -14.06
N LEU A 220 -6.68 -7.28 -15.12
CA LEU A 220 -5.74 -8.39 -15.02
C LEU A 220 -4.32 -7.87 -14.86
N VAL A 221 -3.67 -8.21 -13.74
CA VAL A 221 -2.29 -7.84 -13.44
C VAL A 221 -1.40 -9.06 -13.44
N ARG A 222 -0.29 -8.97 -14.18
CA ARG A 222 0.78 -9.97 -14.22
C ARG A 222 2.07 -9.28 -13.79
N PRO A 223 2.48 -9.34 -12.51
CA PRO A 223 3.56 -8.49 -12.02
C PRO A 223 4.89 -8.75 -12.72
N ASP A 224 5.16 -10.01 -13.11
CA ASP A 224 6.37 -10.41 -13.84
C ASP A 224 6.35 -10.00 -15.33
N LYS A 225 5.21 -9.50 -15.85
CA LYS A 225 4.95 -9.18 -17.27
C LYS A 225 5.11 -10.34 -18.28
N GLN A 226 5.54 -11.50 -17.80
CA GLN A 226 5.71 -12.74 -18.55
C GLN A 226 4.93 -13.88 -17.87
N VAL A 227 5.18 -15.13 -18.28
CA VAL A 227 4.62 -16.32 -17.62
C VAL A 227 4.95 -16.27 -16.12
N GLY A 228 3.93 -16.38 -15.27
CA GLY A 228 4.03 -16.17 -13.84
C GLY A 228 2.63 -16.03 -13.23
N ARG A 229 2.60 -15.55 -11.99
CA ARG A 229 1.35 -15.33 -11.24
C ARG A 229 0.50 -14.24 -11.91
N ALA A 230 -0.81 -14.42 -11.88
CA ALA A 230 -1.78 -13.49 -12.43
C ALA A 230 -2.83 -13.17 -11.36
N PHE A 231 -3.28 -11.93 -11.35
CA PHE A 231 -4.23 -11.43 -10.36
C PHE A 231 -5.34 -10.67 -11.06
N LEU A 232 -6.57 -10.91 -10.63
CA LEU A 232 -7.70 -10.09 -11.01
C LEU A 232 -7.97 -9.09 -9.89
N VAL A 233 -7.82 -7.82 -10.19
CA VAL A 233 -7.74 -6.75 -9.19
C VAL A 233 -8.79 -5.68 -9.39
N SER A 234 -9.21 -5.03 -8.30
CA SER A 234 -10.17 -3.93 -8.32
C SER A 234 -9.48 -2.57 -8.38
N ASN A 235 -10.25 -1.48 -8.26
CA ASN A 235 -9.70 -0.14 -8.11
C ASN A 235 -8.85 0.01 -6.83
N ASN A 236 -9.08 -0.77 -5.77
CA ASN A 236 -8.26 -0.73 -4.56
C ASN A 236 -6.81 -1.19 -4.79
N PHE A 237 -6.55 -2.05 -5.77
CA PHE A 237 -5.15 -2.31 -6.15
C PHE A 237 -4.49 -1.10 -6.81
N ARG A 238 -5.27 -0.30 -7.56
CA ARG A 238 -4.78 0.90 -8.24
C ARG A 238 -4.47 2.02 -7.23
N THR A 239 -5.19 2.10 -6.12
CA THR A 239 -4.86 3.02 -5.01
C THR A 239 -3.59 2.61 -4.26
N ILE A 240 -3.35 1.31 -4.05
CA ILE A 240 -2.07 0.81 -3.51
C ILE A 240 -0.92 1.09 -4.49
N LEU A 241 -1.15 0.97 -5.80
CA LEU A 241 -0.17 1.40 -6.80
C LEU A 241 0.04 2.92 -6.80
N ASP A 242 -0.93 3.71 -6.36
CA ASP A 242 -0.74 5.14 -6.20
C ASP A 242 0.27 5.47 -5.09
N TRP A 243 0.15 4.74 -3.98
CA TRP A 243 1.10 4.77 -2.88
C TRP A 243 2.52 4.41 -3.34
N ASN A 244 2.68 3.27 -4.02
CA ASN A 244 3.96 2.83 -4.58
C ASN A 244 3.74 2.14 -5.93
N LYS A 245 4.34 2.70 -6.99
CA LYS A 245 4.16 2.30 -8.41
C LYS A 245 4.83 0.96 -8.76
N SER A 246 4.74 -0.04 -7.89
CA SER A 246 5.30 -1.38 -8.04
C SER A 246 4.21 -2.45 -7.87
N ASN A 247 3.99 -3.27 -8.92
CA ASN A 247 3.06 -4.39 -8.83
C ASN A 247 3.47 -5.41 -7.75
N TYR A 248 4.77 -5.61 -7.53
CA TYR A 248 5.26 -6.49 -6.47
C TYR A 248 4.85 -5.97 -5.08
N PHE A 249 5.01 -4.67 -4.86
CA PHE A 249 4.59 -4.04 -3.62
C PHE A 249 3.07 -4.15 -3.44
N ALA A 250 2.28 -3.78 -4.45
CA ALA A 250 0.83 -3.81 -4.35
C ALA A 250 0.26 -5.21 -4.12
N VAL A 251 0.80 -6.23 -4.79
CA VAL A 251 0.45 -7.63 -4.54
C VAL A 251 0.85 -8.05 -3.13
N SER A 252 2.03 -7.63 -2.65
CA SER A 252 2.46 -7.96 -1.29
C SER A 252 1.57 -7.34 -0.22
N ILE A 253 1.11 -6.09 -0.40
CA ILE A 253 0.15 -5.45 0.52
C ILE A 253 -1.17 -6.22 0.54
N GLY A 254 -1.73 -6.53 -0.63
CA GLY A 254 -2.99 -7.25 -0.73
C GLY A 254 -2.93 -8.63 -0.07
N MET A 255 -1.90 -9.42 -0.40
CA MET A 255 -1.71 -10.74 0.21
C MET A 255 -1.40 -10.68 1.70
N PHE A 256 -0.66 -9.66 2.15
CA PHE A 256 -0.38 -9.49 3.58
C PHE A 256 -1.64 -9.13 4.35
N ALA A 257 -2.46 -8.23 3.82
CA ALA A 257 -3.76 -7.87 4.38
C ALA A 257 -4.69 -9.09 4.47
N ASP A 258 -4.72 -9.95 3.44
CA ASP A 258 -5.48 -11.20 3.47
C ASP A 258 -5.04 -12.13 4.61
N GLN A 259 -3.73 -12.26 4.84
CA GLN A 259 -3.17 -13.08 5.93
C GLN A 259 -3.43 -12.47 7.32
N ILE A 260 -3.31 -11.14 7.45
CA ILE A 260 -3.66 -10.41 8.68
C ILE A 260 -5.12 -10.66 9.03
N LYS A 261 -6.01 -10.47 8.05
CA LYS A 261 -7.46 -10.65 8.22
C LYS A 261 -7.81 -12.03 8.74
N GLU A 262 -7.25 -13.07 8.12
CA GLU A 262 -7.44 -14.46 8.53
C GLU A 262 -6.94 -14.70 9.97
N ARG A 263 -5.74 -14.21 10.30
CA ARG A 263 -5.11 -14.42 11.62
C ARG A 263 -5.86 -13.75 12.76
N VAL A 264 -6.36 -12.54 12.55
CA VAL A 264 -6.96 -11.73 13.62
C VAL A 264 -8.50 -11.79 13.64
N GLY A 265 -9.11 -12.50 12.69
CA GLY A 265 -10.56 -12.72 12.64
C GLY A 265 -11.38 -11.47 12.28
N LEU A 266 -10.89 -10.67 11.32
CA LEU A 266 -11.56 -9.47 10.78
C LEU A 266 -12.59 -9.80 9.68
#